data_AF-A0A942Y4B9-F1
#
_entry.id   AF-A0A942Y4B9-F1
#
_cell.length_a   1.000
_cell.length_b   1.000
_cell.length_c   1.000
_cell.angle_alpha   90.00
_cell.angle_beta   90.00
_cell.angle_gamma   90.00
#
_symmetry.space_group_name_H-M   'P 1'
#
loop_
_entity.id
_entity.type
_entity.pdbx_description
1 polymer ?
#
loop_
_entity_poly.entity_id
_entity_poly.type
_entity_poly.pdbx_seq_one_letter_code
_entity_poly.pdbx_strand_id
1 'polypeptide(L)'
;MRIFHKVVDLCWDGLTLKHVSHRGIVIPYVMFLIMAVIFEIFLIALIIFSINLFHVFGYQPDSAYFISIGVLFCMFILTLLVLFTAKKKLFT
;
A
#
# COMPACT_ATOMS: atom_id res chain seq x y z
N MET A 1 -20.02 5.32 18.17
CA MET A 1 -18.62 5.74 17.87
C MET A 1 -17.53 4.89 18.54
N ARG A 2 -17.61 4.46 19.81
CA ARG A 2 -16.52 3.67 20.47
C ARG A 2 -16.11 2.37 19.74
N ILE A 3 -17.06 1.66 19.13
CA ILE A 3 -16.80 0.38 18.47
C ILE A 3 -15.95 0.57 17.20
N PHE A 4 -16.22 1.60 16.41
CA PHE A 4 -15.45 1.92 15.21
C PHE A 4 -13.99 2.25 15.53
N HIS A 5 -13.74 3.07 16.56
CA HIS A 5 -12.37 3.34 17.01
C HIS A 5 -11.64 2.06 17.41
N LYS A 6 -12.31 1.17 18.15
CA LYS A 6 -11.72 -0.09 18.61
C LYS A 6 -11.38 -1.05 17.46
N VAL A 7 -12.19 -1.08 16.40
CA VAL A 7 -11.94 -1.90 15.20
C VAL A 7 -10.80 -1.32 14.36
N VAL A 8 -10.76 0.01 14.21
CA VAL A 8 -9.65 0.69 13.52
C VAL A 8 -8.34 0.47 14.26
N ASP A 9 -8.35 0.58 15.60
CA ASP A 9 -7.18 0.31 16.43
C ASP A 9 -6.73 -1.15 16.32
N LEU A 10 -7.66 -2.12 16.32
CA LEU A 10 -7.33 -3.54 16.13
C LEU A 10 -6.73 -3.80 14.74
N CYS A 11 -7.31 -3.21 13.69
CA CYS A 11 -6.83 -3.34 12.33
C CYS A 11 -5.41 -2.77 12.21
N TRP A 12 -5.18 -1.59 12.78
CA TRP A 12 -3.88 -0.93 12.80
C TRP A 12 -2.84 -1.72 13.59
N ASP A 13 -3.21 -2.24 14.77
CA ASP A 13 -2.33 -3.06 15.60
C ASP A 13 -1.98 -4.40 14.93
N GLY A 14 -2.90 -4.97 14.13
CA GLY A 14 -2.66 -6.15 13.31
C GLY A 14 -1.73 -5.85 12.13
N LEU A 15 -2.00 -4.78 11.39
CA LEU A 15 -1.22 -4.35 10.21
C LEU A 15 0.22 -3.97 10.58
N THR A 16 0.41 -3.35 11.74
CA THR A 16 1.74 -2.99 12.26
C THR A 16 2.42 -4.14 13.02
N LEU A 17 1.77 -5.31 13.11
CA LEU A 17 2.24 -6.48 13.89
C LEU A 17 2.63 -6.10 15.32
N LYS A 18 1.94 -5.17 15.96
CA LYS A 18 2.35 -4.59 17.26
C LYS A 18 2.57 -5.65 18.34
N HIS A 19 1.73 -6.67 18.38
CA HIS A 19 1.76 -7.74 19.38
C HIS A 19 2.64 -8.95 18.99
N VAL A 20 3.16 -9.01 17.75
CA VAL A 20 3.96 -10.14 17.26
C VAL A 20 5.42 -9.69 17.10
N SER A 21 6.32 -10.29 17.88
CA SER A 21 7.76 -9.96 17.85
C SER A 21 8.63 -11.12 17.33
N HIS A 22 8.02 -12.24 16.95
CA HIS A 22 8.78 -13.41 16.52
C HIS A 22 9.45 -13.14 15.17
N ARG A 23 10.79 -13.10 15.14
CA ARG A 23 11.58 -12.76 13.93
C ARG A 23 11.23 -13.64 12.72
N GLY A 24 10.90 -14.91 12.94
CA GLY A 24 10.48 -15.83 11.87
C GLY A 24 9.18 -15.45 11.15
N ILE A 25 8.34 -14.59 11.74
CA ILE A 25 7.09 -14.10 11.14
C ILE A 25 7.27 -12.67 10.60
N VAL A 26 8.05 -11.84 11.31
CA VAL A 26 8.27 -10.44 10.91
C VAL A 26 9.07 -10.34 9.61
N ILE A 27 10.08 -11.20 9.40
CA ILE A 27 10.89 -11.20 8.17
C ILE A 27 10.06 -11.49 6.91
N PRO A 28 9.28 -12.60 6.82
CA PRO A 28 8.49 -12.86 5.63
C PRO A 28 7.42 -11.78 5.41
N TYR A 29 6.89 -11.18 6.49
CA TYR A 29 5.97 -10.06 6.36
C TYR A 29 6.62 -8.81 5.78
N VAL A 30 7.82 -8.43 6.24
CA VAL A 30 8.55 -7.29 5.68
C VAL A 30 8.94 -7.56 4.22
N MET A 31 9.32 -8.79 3.86
CA MET A 31 9.56 -9.17 2.47
C MET A 31 8.29 -9.02 1.62
N PHE A 32 7.14 -9.46 2.13
CA PHE A 32 5.85 -9.28 1.46
C PHE A 32 5.53 -7.80 1.24
N LEU A 33 5.72 -6.94 2.25
CA LEU A 33 5.51 -5.50 2.10
C LEU A 33 6.45 -4.87 1.07
N ILE A 34 7.72 -5.30 1.00
CA ILE A 34 8.66 -4.83 -0.03
C ILE A 34 8.16 -5.23 -1.43
N MET A 35 7.70 -6.47 -1.59
CA MET A 35 7.13 -6.93 -2.87
C MET A 35 5.85 -6.16 -3.23
N ALA A 36 5.01 -5.84 -2.24
CA ALA A 36 3.83 -5.00 -2.45
C ALA A 36 4.21 -3.60 -2.95
N VAL A 37 5.23 -2.96 -2.35
CA VAL A 37 5.74 -1.66 -2.82
C VAL A 37 6.26 -1.74 -4.26
N ILE A 38 7.02 -2.80 -4.60
CA ILE A 38 7.53 -3.00 -5.97
C ILE A 38 6.35 -3.14 -6.95
N PHE A 39 5.32 -3.90 -6.59
CA PHE A 39 4.13 -4.07 -7.40
C PHE A 39 3.35 -2.76 -7.58
N GLU A 40 3.18 -1.98 -6.52
CA GLU A 40 2.52 -0.66 -6.59
C GLU A 40 3.31 0.31 -7.51
N ILE A 41 4.64 0.32 -7.42
CA ILE A 41 5.49 1.11 -8.34
C ILE A 41 5.29 0.67 -9.80
N PHE A 42 5.19 -0.64 -10.05
CA PHE A 42 4.89 -1.16 -11.37
C PHE A 42 3.52 -0.68 -11.89
N LEU A 43 2.49 -0.64 -11.04
CA LEU A 43 1.19 -0.08 -11.41
C LEU A 43 1.25 1.42 -11.71
N ILE A 44 2.03 2.19 -10.96
CA ILE A 44 2.26 3.62 -11.23
C ILE A 44 2.91 3.78 -12.61
N ALA A 45 3.91 2.96 -12.94
CA ALA A 45 4.54 2.99 -14.27
C ALA A 45 3.55 2.67 -15.39
N LEU A 46 2.66 1.69 -15.18
CA LEU A 46 1.59 1.37 -16.13
C LEU A 46 0.59 2.52 -16.31
N ILE A 47 0.25 3.24 -15.24
CA ILE A 47 -0.62 4.44 -15.32
C ILE A 47 0.05 5.52 -16.17
N ILE A 48 1.35 5.78 -15.96
CA ILE A 48 2.10 6.76 -16.75
C ILE A 48 2.14 6.34 -18.23
N PHE A 49 2.40 5.06 -18.50
CA PHE A 49 2.39 4.52 -19.86
C PHE A 49 1.01 4.63 -20.52
N SER A 50 -0.04 4.31 -19.78
CA SER A 50 -1.44 4.44 -20.20
C SER A 50 -1.82 5.89 -20.51
N ILE A 51 -1.41 6.86 -19.69
CA ILE A 51 -1.62 8.29 -19.95
C ILE A 51 -0.96 8.71 -21.28
N ASN A 52 0.28 8.26 -21.53
CA ASN A 52 0.96 8.54 -22.79
C ASN A 52 0.20 7.93 -23.99
N LEU A 53 -0.32 6.71 -23.87
CA LEU A 53 -1.14 6.11 -24.91
C LEU A 53 -2.42 6.92 -25.17
N PHE A 54 -3.16 7.30 -24.12
CA PHE A 54 -4.36 8.11 -24.28
C PHE A 54 -4.09 9.45 -24.96
N HIS A 55 -2.96 10.08 -24.64
CA HIS A 55 -2.52 11.31 -25.29
C HIS A 55 -2.23 11.12 -26.79
N VAL A 56 -1.57 10.02 -27.18
CA VAL A 56 -1.24 9.73 -28.59
C VAL A 56 -2.48 9.35 -29.41
N PHE A 57 -3.38 8.53 -28.83
CA PHE A 57 -4.55 8.02 -29.53
C PHE A 57 -5.81 8.91 -29.40
N GLY A 58 -5.73 10.02 -28.65
CA GLY A 58 -6.84 10.96 -28.45
C GLY A 58 -8.03 10.38 -27.68
N TYR A 59 -7.80 9.32 -26.91
CA TYR A 59 -8.85 8.65 -26.13
C TYR A 59 -9.07 9.35 -24.79
N GLN A 60 -10.33 9.58 -24.40
CA GLN A 60 -10.65 10.14 -23.09
C GLN A 60 -10.85 9.02 -22.06
N PRO A 61 -10.03 8.96 -21.00
CA PRO A 61 -10.19 7.96 -19.95
C PRO A 61 -11.48 8.18 -19.17
N ASP A 62 -12.10 7.08 -18.74
CA ASP A 62 -13.31 7.11 -17.93
C ASP A 62 -13.03 7.60 -16.51
N SER A 63 -14.08 8.10 -15.84
CA SER A 63 -14.07 8.49 -14.43
C SER A 63 -13.50 7.39 -13.50
N ALA A 64 -13.76 6.12 -13.79
CA ALA A 64 -13.21 4.99 -13.04
C ALA A 64 -11.67 4.90 -13.09
N TYR A 65 -11.05 5.39 -14.17
CA TYR A 65 -9.59 5.44 -14.30
C TYR A 65 -8.98 6.45 -13.31
N PHE A 66 -9.60 7.61 -13.13
CA PHE A 66 -9.12 8.60 -12.16
C PHE A 66 -9.32 8.14 -10.71
N ILE A 67 -10.44 7.47 -10.42
CA ILE A 67 -10.70 6.90 -9.10
C ILE A 67 -9.65 5.84 -8.75
N SER A 68 -9.29 4.97 -9.70
CA SER A 68 -8.30 3.92 -9.48
C SER A 68 -6.89 4.47 -9.25
N ILE A 69 -6.50 5.59 -9.89
CA ILE A 69 -5.26 6.32 -9.55
C ILE A 69 -5.28 6.78 -8.08
N GLY A 70 -6.39 7.39 -7.64
CA GLY A 70 -6.54 7.85 -6.26
C GLY A 70 -6.43 6.71 -5.24
N VAL A 71 -7.10 5.58 -5.52
CA VAL A 71 -7.02 4.39 -4.67
C VAL A 71 -5.60 3.83 -4.61
N LEU A 72 -4.89 3.76 -5.74
CA LEU A 72 -3.51 3.30 -5.78
C LEU A 72 -2.60 4.17 -4.93
N PHE A 73 -2.74 5.50 -5.01
CA PHE A 73 -1.96 6.43 -4.18
C PHE A 73 -2.23 6.25 -2.68
N CYS A 74 -3.50 6.12 -2.29
CA CYS A 74 -3.87 5.87 -0.90
C CYS A 74 -3.29 4.53 -0.38
N MET A 75 -3.39 3.47 -1.17
CA MET A 75 -2.83 2.16 -0.84
C MET A 75 -1.31 2.24 -0.72
N PHE A 76 -0.63 2.89 -1.66
CA PHE A 76 0.82 3.07 -1.64
C PHE A 76 1.32 3.78 -0.37
N ILE A 77 0.64 4.86 0.04
CA ILE A 77 0.97 5.58 1.27
C ILE A 77 0.79 4.68 2.50
N LEU A 78 -0.32 3.93 2.57
CA LEU A 78 -0.56 2.97 3.66
C LEU A 78 0.51 1.88 3.70
N THR A 79 0.85 1.28 2.57
CA THR A 79 1.90 0.25 2.45
C THR A 79 3.25 0.78 2.94
N LEU A 80 3.61 2.01 2.56
CA LEU A 80 4.84 2.65 3.05
C LEU A 80 4.82 2.88 4.57
N LEU A 81 3.73 3.41 5.13
CA LEU A 81 3.60 3.63 6.58
C LEU A 81 3.77 2.33 7.38
N VAL A 82 3.15 1.25 6.90
CA VAL A 82 3.26 -0.07 7.52
C VAL A 82 4.69 -0.61 7.38
N LEU A 83 5.32 -0.46 6.22
CA LEU A 83 6.70 -0.89 6.00
C LEU A 83 7.69 -0.16 6.92
N PHE A 84 7.55 1.16 7.08
CA PHE A 84 8.40 1.93 7.99
C PHE A 84 8.23 1.48 9.45
N THR A 85 6.99 1.24 9.87
CA THR A 85 6.69 0.76 11.22
C THR A 85 7.24 -0.64 11.47
N ALA A 86 7.08 -1.54 10.50
CA ALA A 86 7.57 -2.92 10.57
C ALA A 86 9.11 -2.98 10.56
N LYS A 87 9.78 -2.16 9.71
CA LYS A 87 11.25 -2.08 9.67
C LYS A 87 11.84 -1.60 11.00
N LYS A 88 11.25 -0.56 11.62
CA LYS A 88 11.72 -0.07 12.94
C LYS A 88 11.74 -1.19 13.99
N LYS A 89 10.77 -2.10 13.93
CA LYS A 89 10.66 -3.24 14.84
C LYS A 89 11.66 -4.37 14.55
N LEU A 90 12.17 -4.48 13.32
CA LEU A 90 13.20 -5.46 12.96
C LEU A 90 14.57 -5.12 13.57
N PHE A 91 14.85 -3.82 13.76
CA PHE A 91 16.13 -3.30 14.26
C PHE A 91 16.14 -2.99 15.77
N THR A 92 15.01 -3.17 16.48
CA THR A 92 14.92 -3.12 17.94
C THR A 92 14.99 -4.53 18.50
#